data_AF-A0AA87NTA6-F1
#
_entry.id   AF-A0AA87NTA6-F1
#
_cell.length_a   1.000
_cell.length_b   1.000
_cell.length_c   1.000
_cell.angle_alpha   90.00
_cell.angle_beta   90.00
_cell.angle_gamma   90.00
#
_symmetry.space_group_name_H-M   'P 1'
#
loop_
_entity.id
_entity.type
_entity.pdbx_description
1 polymer ?
#
loop_
_entity_poly.entity_id
_entity_poly.type
_entity_poly.pdbx_seq_one_letter_code
_entity_poly.pdbx_strand_id
1 'polypeptide(L)'
;MKKLLLYFLLFSPFLLYAKELRIQNIRFDETMTYDKNDKFRYSPLNIFDKKIDTVYAVPKSATFYDYTLILHFDKEYEFDEIDISGGYFDSRWYKKNYRIKKIDFRFLDEYGNDKTSEEFILKDEMISQKLKFSKKQKASQIWLRVRDLYPSSAYNDICISEMSIMNNGEEYDVVIRPAYSFYGSTYEYDDKGNLVKEKIDEDHDHYELNYYKNGKSLIGNLKYIDEDNTPRNYDYKIISNTDSYIEIVVGRKNIKHFYDGEKLIRSVINNSEGKTYEIKYYYKDGRLNNTDYGEFFYENGLLKGYIAYGYYGLNGEIEIIEKINKEFCSYYLEYNDYNQIIERHVDSWAGYSAVY
;
A
#
# COMPACT_ATOMS: atom_id res chain seq x y z
N MET A 1 4.98 11.51 59.78
CA MET A 1 5.84 11.02 58.67
C MET A 1 5.09 10.04 57.77
N LYS A 2 4.10 10.52 57.01
CA LYS A 2 3.36 9.75 55.99
C LYS A 2 2.89 10.76 54.95
N LYS A 3 3.71 11.11 53.95
CA LYS A 3 3.29 11.94 52.80
C LYS A 3 4.36 12.13 51.70
N LEU A 4 5.29 11.18 51.51
CA LEU A 4 6.36 11.38 50.52
C LEU A 4 6.65 10.18 49.59
N LEU A 5 5.68 9.27 49.39
CA LEU A 5 5.89 8.09 48.54
C LEU A 5 4.81 7.89 47.45
N LEU A 6 4.05 8.93 47.10
CA LEU A 6 2.95 8.84 46.11
C LEU A 6 3.17 9.70 44.85
N TYR A 7 4.38 10.19 44.61
CA TYR A 7 4.72 10.98 43.40
C TYR A 7 5.65 10.25 42.42
N PHE A 8 6.08 9.03 42.72
CA PHE A 8 6.90 8.20 41.81
C PHE A 8 6.08 7.24 40.92
N LEU A 9 4.75 7.30 41.03
CA LEU A 9 3.78 6.62 40.15
C LEU A 9 3.13 7.60 39.17
N LEU A 10 3.75 8.76 38.93
CA LEU A 10 3.52 9.52 37.71
C LEU A 10 4.31 8.81 36.62
N PHE A 11 3.65 7.83 36.02
CA PHE A 11 3.75 7.46 34.62
C PHE A 11 4.79 8.31 33.89
N SER A 12 6.01 7.79 33.74
CA SER A 12 6.72 8.01 32.50
C SER A 12 6.00 7.08 31.52
N PRO A 13 5.07 7.56 30.67
CA PRO A 13 4.86 6.84 29.44
C PRO A 13 6.18 7.02 28.70
N PHE A 14 7.14 6.14 28.96
CA PHE A 14 7.86 5.58 27.84
C PHE A 14 6.76 4.91 27.04
N LEU A 15 6.08 5.71 26.21
CA LEU A 15 5.51 5.24 24.97
C LEU A 15 6.71 4.55 24.34
N LEU A 16 6.76 3.24 24.55
CA LEU A 16 7.41 2.31 23.66
C LEU A 16 6.72 2.56 22.34
N TYR A 17 7.15 3.61 21.64
CA TYR A 17 6.84 3.79 20.25
C TYR A 17 7.52 2.61 19.60
N ALA A 18 6.71 1.58 19.32
CA ALA A 18 7.13 0.51 18.45
C ALA A 18 7.78 1.17 17.24
N LYS A 19 9.01 0.78 16.94
CA LYS A 19 9.73 1.38 15.82
C LYS A 19 8.94 1.03 14.57
N GLU A 20 8.49 2.05 13.86
CA GLU A 20 7.78 1.86 12.61
C GLU A 20 8.79 1.37 11.54
N LEU A 21 8.44 0.31 10.83
CA LEU A 21 9.15 -0.15 9.63
C LEU A 21 8.25 0.05 8.43
N ARG A 22 8.66 0.94 7.52
CA ARG A 22 7.86 1.30 6.35
C ARG A 22 8.25 0.45 5.16
N ILE A 23 7.31 -0.36 4.68
CA ILE A 23 7.41 -1.08 3.42
C ILE A 23 6.85 -0.19 2.32
N GLN A 24 7.70 0.19 1.37
CA GLN A 24 7.36 1.00 0.21
C GLN A 24 6.82 0.20 -0.96
N ASN A 25 7.34 -1.01 -1.14
CA ASN A 25 6.93 -1.87 -2.22
C ASN A 25 7.02 -3.34 -1.79
N ILE A 26 5.99 -4.11 -2.15
CA ILE A 26 5.99 -5.55 -2.02
C ILE A 26 5.96 -6.11 -3.44
N ARG A 27 7.03 -6.78 -3.83
CA ARG A 27 7.16 -7.43 -5.13
C ARG A 27 7.24 -8.94 -4.98
N PHE A 28 6.67 -9.64 -5.93
CA PHE A 28 6.68 -11.10 -6.02
C PHE A 28 6.92 -11.51 -7.47
N ASP A 29 7.47 -12.71 -7.66
CA ASP A 29 7.73 -13.30 -8.98
C ASP A 29 6.52 -14.07 -9.55
N GLU A 30 5.53 -14.38 -8.70
CA GLU A 30 4.39 -15.24 -9.05
C GLU A 30 3.03 -14.60 -8.73
N THR A 31 2.00 -14.99 -9.48
CA THR A 31 0.62 -14.54 -9.23
C THR A 31 0.06 -15.10 -7.94
N MET A 32 -0.46 -14.23 -7.07
CA MET A 32 -1.21 -14.69 -5.90
C MET A 32 -2.34 -15.63 -6.33
N THR A 33 -2.66 -16.60 -5.47
CA THR A 33 -3.74 -17.55 -5.70
C THR A 33 -5.05 -16.79 -5.87
N TYR A 34 -5.80 -17.11 -6.93
CA TYR A 34 -7.06 -16.44 -7.25
C TYR A 34 -8.25 -17.17 -6.61
N ASP A 35 -9.03 -16.47 -5.78
CA ASP A 35 -10.35 -16.93 -5.33
C ASP A 35 -11.44 -16.18 -6.10
N LYS A 36 -12.31 -16.93 -6.78
CA LYS A 36 -13.41 -16.39 -7.60
C LYS A 36 -14.43 -15.57 -6.80
N ASN A 37 -14.54 -15.79 -5.50
CA ASN A 37 -15.50 -15.09 -4.64
C ASN A 37 -14.87 -13.87 -3.96
N ASP A 38 -13.54 -13.86 -3.83
CA ASP A 38 -12.78 -12.78 -3.19
C ASP A 38 -11.37 -12.77 -3.81
N LYS A 39 -11.21 -11.97 -4.87
CA LYS A 39 -9.97 -11.89 -5.68
C LYS A 39 -8.72 -11.63 -4.85
N PHE A 40 -8.89 -11.01 -3.69
CA PHE A 40 -7.83 -10.54 -2.82
C PHE A 40 -7.79 -11.28 -1.48
N ARG A 41 -8.53 -12.38 -1.36
CA ARG A 41 -8.48 -13.27 -0.19
C ARG A 41 -7.06 -13.64 0.22
N TYR A 42 -6.17 -13.80 -0.75
CA TYR A 42 -4.79 -14.22 -0.57
C TYR A 42 -3.78 -13.09 -0.78
N SER A 43 -4.18 -11.86 -0.46
CA SER A 43 -3.37 -10.66 -0.59
C SER A 43 -2.02 -10.75 0.13
N PRO A 44 -0.93 -10.18 -0.42
CA PRO A 44 0.35 -10.08 0.30
C PRO A 44 0.26 -9.20 1.56
N LEU A 45 -0.78 -8.37 1.69
CA LEU A 45 -1.00 -7.56 2.89
C LEU A 45 -1.31 -8.44 4.11
N ASN A 46 -1.88 -9.63 3.88
CA ASN A 46 -2.17 -10.60 4.93
C ASN A 46 -0.90 -11.11 5.66
N ILE A 47 0.30 -10.92 5.09
CA ILE A 47 1.55 -11.32 5.76
C ILE A 47 1.82 -10.45 7.00
N PHE A 48 1.29 -9.23 7.02
CA PHE A 48 1.62 -8.20 8.02
C PHE A 48 0.39 -7.68 8.77
N ASP A 49 -0.77 -8.32 8.63
CA ASP A 49 -2.03 -7.81 9.19
C ASP A 49 -2.31 -8.29 10.62
N LYS A 50 -1.40 -9.10 11.20
CA LYS A 50 -1.44 -9.61 12.58
C LYS A 50 -2.67 -10.50 12.84
N LYS A 51 -3.19 -11.15 11.80
CA LYS A 51 -4.33 -12.07 11.83
C LYS A 51 -3.93 -13.44 11.27
N ILE A 52 -3.65 -14.36 12.19
CA ILE A 52 -3.21 -15.72 11.85
C ILE A 52 -4.21 -16.56 11.03
N ASP A 53 -5.47 -16.12 10.91
CA ASP A 53 -6.52 -16.76 10.13
C ASP A 53 -6.63 -16.24 8.68
N THR A 54 -5.92 -15.15 8.36
CA THR A 54 -5.63 -14.72 6.98
C THR A 54 -4.30 -15.31 6.50
N VAL A 55 -4.11 -15.31 5.18
CA VAL A 55 -2.93 -15.94 4.57
C VAL A 55 -2.62 -15.31 3.23
N TYR A 56 -1.34 -15.14 2.94
CA TYR A 56 -0.86 -14.94 1.58
C TYR A 56 -0.59 -16.30 0.93
N ALA A 57 -1.08 -16.50 -0.29
CA ALA A 57 -0.91 -17.74 -1.01
C ALA A 57 -0.51 -17.47 -2.47
N VAL A 58 0.42 -18.29 -2.97
CA VAL A 58 0.83 -18.34 -4.36
C VAL A 58 0.82 -19.78 -4.85
N PRO A 59 0.46 -20.05 -6.10
CA PRO A 59 0.68 -21.35 -6.69
C PRO A 59 2.18 -21.61 -6.74
N LYS A 60 2.57 -22.85 -6.45
CA LYS A 60 3.95 -23.29 -6.59
C LYS A 60 4.40 -23.10 -8.04
N SER A 61 5.48 -22.35 -8.21
CA SER A 61 6.15 -22.13 -9.48
C SER A 61 6.91 -23.37 -9.97
N ALA A 62 7.12 -23.46 -11.28
CA ALA A 62 8.06 -24.42 -11.88
C ALA A 62 9.48 -23.83 -12.08
N THR A 63 9.76 -22.63 -11.56
CA THR A 63 11.04 -21.93 -11.77
C THR A 63 12.15 -22.39 -10.80
N PHE A 64 13.34 -21.75 -10.87
CA PHE A 64 14.51 -22.10 -10.06
C PHE A 64 14.30 -21.88 -8.56
N TYR A 65 13.35 -21.01 -8.20
CA TYR A 65 12.87 -20.77 -6.85
C TYR A 65 11.39 -21.14 -6.82
N ASP A 66 10.94 -21.81 -5.77
CA ASP A 66 9.51 -22.14 -5.68
C ASP A 66 8.66 -20.85 -5.48
N TYR A 67 9.28 -19.77 -4.94
CA TYR A 67 8.68 -18.46 -4.66
C TYR A 67 9.72 -17.42 -4.22
N THR A 68 9.55 -16.15 -4.63
CA THR A 68 10.31 -14.98 -4.14
C THR A 68 9.39 -13.84 -3.68
N LEU A 69 9.58 -13.37 -2.44
CA LEU A 69 9.01 -12.12 -1.92
C LEU A 69 10.10 -11.09 -1.74
N ILE A 70 9.88 -9.89 -2.24
CA ILE A 70 10.80 -8.77 -2.13
C ILE A 70 10.09 -7.65 -1.39
N LEU A 71 10.67 -7.25 -0.27
CA LEU A 71 10.22 -6.11 0.53
C LEU A 71 11.21 -4.98 0.31
N HIS A 72 10.73 -3.83 -0.17
CA HIS A 72 11.50 -2.59 -0.26
C HIS A 72 11.12 -1.67 0.88
N PHE A 73 12.11 -1.12 1.57
CA PHE A 73 11.91 -0.20 2.69
C PHE A 73 12.25 1.24 2.30
N ASP A 74 11.74 2.20 3.07
CA ASP A 74 11.99 3.64 2.85
C ASP A 74 13.42 4.08 3.17
N LYS A 75 14.15 3.28 3.92
CA LYS A 75 15.55 3.50 4.31
C LYS A 75 16.16 2.17 4.74
N GLU A 76 17.44 2.21 5.11
CA GLU A 76 18.07 1.06 5.74
C GLU A 76 17.53 0.83 7.15
N TYR A 77 17.04 -0.39 7.40
CA TYR A 77 16.70 -0.89 8.73
C TYR A 77 17.73 -1.89 9.20
N GLU A 78 17.82 -2.05 10.52
CA GLU A 78 18.58 -3.11 11.16
C GLU A 78 17.63 -4.17 11.70
N PHE A 79 17.97 -5.45 11.53
CA PHE A 79 17.17 -6.56 12.03
C PHE A 79 18.06 -7.73 12.43
N ASP A 80 17.65 -8.49 13.43
CA ASP A 80 18.40 -9.64 13.96
C ASP A 80 17.56 -10.93 14.03
N GLU A 81 16.26 -10.84 13.81
CA GLU A 81 15.35 -11.98 13.81
C GLU A 81 14.15 -11.69 12.89
N ILE A 82 13.67 -12.73 12.20
CA ILE A 82 12.35 -12.75 11.56
C ILE A 82 11.55 -13.88 12.22
N ASP A 83 10.34 -13.57 12.69
CA ASP A 83 9.37 -14.59 13.12
C ASP A 83 8.43 -14.86 11.94
N ILE A 84 8.31 -16.12 11.51
CA ILE A 84 7.51 -16.49 10.35
C ILE A 84 6.54 -17.63 10.66
N SER A 85 5.29 -17.42 10.26
CA SER A 85 4.24 -18.43 10.25
C SER A 85 4.08 -19.00 8.84
N GLY A 86 4.98 -19.91 8.46
CA GLY A 86 4.99 -20.57 7.15
C GLY A 86 3.91 -21.64 7.02
N GLY A 87 3.01 -21.46 6.05
CA GLY A 87 1.84 -22.32 5.79
C GLY A 87 0.52 -21.58 5.98
N TYR A 88 -0.61 -22.27 5.75
CA TYR A 88 -1.95 -21.78 6.09
C TYR A 88 -2.25 -22.22 7.53
N PHE A 89 -2.29 -21.28 8.47
CA PHE A 89 -2.43 -21.54 9.92
C PHE A 89 -3.84 -21.93 10.38
N ASP A 90 -4.44 -22.86 9.63
CA ASP A 90 -5.68 -23.54 9.97
C ASP A 90 -5.45 -25.04 9.77
N SER A 91 -5.73 -25.85 10.79
CA SER A 91 -5.47 -27.30 10.76
C SER A 91 -6.18 -28.02 9.61
N ARG A 92 -7.30 -27.47 9.10
CA ARG A 92 -8.04 -27.99 7.94
C ARG A 92 -7.28 -27.81 6.63
N TRP A 93 -6.39 -26.82 6.56
CA TRP A 93 -5.71 -26.36 5.36
C TRP A 93 -4.19 -26.55 5.40
N TYR A 94 -3.57 -26.59 6.58
CA TYR A 94 -2.11 -26.60 6.75
C TYR A 94 -1.41 -27.71 5.93
N LYS A 95 -1.81 -28.98 6.12
CA LYS A 95 -1.23 -30.13 5.39
C LYS A 95 -1.78 -30.27 3.96
N LYS A 96 -2.82 -29.50 3.59
CA LYS A 96 -3.41 -29.48 2.25
C LYS A 96 -2.68 -28.53 1.30
N ASN A 97 -1.77 -27.70 1.79
CA ASN A 97 -0.94 -26.80 1.01
C ASN A 97 0.54 -27.21 1.13
N TYR A 98 1.39 -26.68 0.25
CA TYR A 98 2.83 -26.77 0.45
C TYR A 98 3.23 -25.95 1.67
N ARG A 99 4.17 -26.48 2.45
CA ARG A 99 4.71 -25.82 3.64
C ARG A 99 6.19 -25.56 3.42
N ILE A 100 6.64 -24.37 3.77
CA ILE A 100 8.04 -23.97 3.56
C ILE A 100 8.94 -24.86 4.40
N LYS A 101 9.91 -25.53 3.75
CA LYS A 101 10.92 -26.35 4.41
C LYS A 101 12.25 -25.62 4.49
N LYS A 102 12.66 -24.96 3.42
CA LYS A 102 13.90 -24.20 3.37
C LYS A 102 13.66 -22.81 2.80
N ILE A 103 14.21 -21.81 3.48
CA ILE A 103 14.08 -20.39 3.12
C ILE A 103 15.46 -19.75 3.10
N ASP A 104 15.68 -18.83 2.17
CA ASP A 104 16.90 -18.03 2.01
C ASP A 104 16.50 -16.55 2.09
N PHE A 105 17.04 -15.83 3.06
CA PHE A 105 16.89 -14.38 3.15
C PHE A 105 18.12 -13.72 2.55
N ARG A 106 17.93 -12.83 1.58
CA ARG A 106 18.98 -11.92 1.10
C ARG A 106 18.70 -10.50 1.56
N PHE A 107 19.77 -9.82 1.89
CA PHE A 107 19.77 -8.46 2.42
C PHE A 107 20.51 -7.57 1.44
N LEU A 108 19.81 -6.61 0.87
CA LEU A 108 20.34 -5.78 -0.22
C LEU A 108 20.34 -4.30 0.17
N ASP A 109 21.24 -3.54 -0.45
CA ASP A 109 21.22 -2.07 -0.36
C ASP A 109 20.11 -1.45 -1.21
N GLU A 110 20.04 -0.12 -1.21
CA GLU A 110 19.07 0.65 -2.01
C GLU A 110 19.21 0.44 -3.53
N TYR A 111 20.41 0.03 -4.00
CA TYR A 111 20.68 -0.23 -5.41
C TYR A 111 20.42 -1.69 -5.82
N GLY A 112 19.99 -2.54 -4.87
CA GLY A 112 19.76 -3.96 -5.12
C GLY A 112 21.05 -4.79 -5.21
N ASN A 113 22.15 -4.34 -4.61
CA ASN A 113 23.34 -5.17 -4.46
C ASN A 113 23.23 -6.07 -3.23
N ASP A 114 23.52 -7.36 -3.40
CA ASP A 114 23.59 -8.33 -2.30
C ASP A 114 24.66 -7.90 -1.28
N LYS A 115 24.27 -7.72 -0.02
CA LYS A 115 25.21 -7.53 1.10
C LYS A 115 25.51 -8.84 1.79
N THR A 116 24.47 -9.56 2.16
CA THR A 116 24.52 -10.80 2.95
C THR A 116 23.32 -11.69 2.63
N SER A 117 23.45 -12.99 2.91
CA SER A 117 22.34 -13.93 2.86
C SER A 117 22.44 -14.96 3.98
N GLU A 118 21.30 -15.46 4.45
CA GLU A 118 21.26 -16.51 5.45
C GLU A 118 20.09 -17.47 5.18
N GLU A 119 20.37 -18.78 5.28
CA GLU A 119 19.40 -19.84 5.01
C GLU A 119 18.91 -20.49 6.31
N PHE A 120 17.64 -20.83 6.35
CA PHE A 120 17.01 -21.53 7.47
C PHE A 120 16.23 -22.75 7.00
N ILE A 121 16.17 -23.76 7.88
CA ILE A 121 15.30 -24.93 7.72
C ILE A 121 14.17 -24.80 8.73
N LEU A 122 12.94 -24.74 8.23
CA LEU A 122 11.74 -24.69 9.03
C LEU A 122 11.27 -26.10 9.35
N LYS A 123 10.73 -26.28 10.55
CA LYS A 123 10.05 -27.52 10.95
C LYS A 123 8.68 -27.62 10.30
N ASP A 124 8.23 -28.85 10.02
CA ASP A 124 6.90 -29.15 9.50
C ASP A 124 5.81 -29.14 10.61
N GLU A 125 5.73 -28.02 11.32
CA GLU A 125 4.84 -27.80 12.46
C GLU A 125 4.04 -26.51 12.27
N MET A 126 2.75 -26.53 12.61
CA MET A 126 1.85 -25.37 12.52
C MET A 126 2.08 -24.45 13.73
N ILE A 127 3.29 -23.89 13.81
CA ILE A 127 3.74 -22.94 14.83
C ILE A 127 4.56 -21.84 14.15
N SER A 128 4.54 -20.63 14.70
CA SER A 128 5.47 -19.58 14.26
C SER A 128 6.91 -19.95 14.63
N GLN A 129 7.85 -19.63 13.77
CA GLN A 129 9.26 -19.99 13.93
C GLN A 129 10.15 -18.76 13.88
N LYS A 130 10.86 -18.51 14.98
CA LYS A 130 11.84 -17.44 15.13
C LYS A 130 13.15 -17.81 14.45
N LEU A 131 13.48 -17.08 13.39
CA LEU A 131 14.68 -17.26 12.57
C LEU A 131 15.68 -16.18 12.94
N LYS A 132 16.54 -16.49 13.92
CA LYS A 132 17.56 -15.57 14.42
C LYS A 132 18.79 -15.59 13.52
N PHE A 133 19.16 -14.43 12.98
CA PHE A 133 20.34 -14.31 12.13
C PHE A 133 21.63 -14.45 12.93
N SER A 134 22.64 -15.05 12.30
CA SER A 134 23.99 -15.23 12.84
C SER A 134 24.65 -13.91 13.25
N LYS A 135 24.29 -12.82 12.57
CA LYS A 135 24.69 -11.44 12.85
C LYS A 135 23.51 -10.52 12.59
N LYS A 136 23.51 -9.37 13.27
CA LYS A 136 22.61 -8.27 12.92
C LYS A 136 22.85 -7.84 11.48
N GLN A 137 21.77 -7.72 10.75
CA GLN A 137 21.74 -7.38 9.33
C GLN A 137 21.29 -5.93 9.17
N LYS A 138 21.74 -5.28 8.08
CA LYS A 138 21.35 -3.91 7.74
C LYS A 138 21.04 -3.78 6.25
N ALA A 139 19.80 -3.49 5.89
CA ALA A 139 19.34 -3.50 4.50
C ALA A 139 18.20 -2.52 4.23
N SER A 140 18.10 -2.09 2.96
CA SER A 140 16.93 -1.38 2.43
C SER A 140 15.96 -2.34 1.72
N GLN A 141 16.38 -3.58 1.45
CA GLN A 141 15.54 -4.62 0.87
C GLN A 141 15.78 -5.97 1.51
N ILE A 142 14.70 -6.74 1.67
CA ILE A 142 14.76 -8.17 2.04
C ILE A 142 14.16 -8.97 0.91
N TRP A 143 14.91 -9.94 0.40
CA TRP A 143 14.38 -10.96 -0.50
C TRP A 143 14.24 -12.26 0.28
N LEU A 144 13.01 -12.72 0.46
CA LEU A 144 12.70 -14.05 0.96
C LEU A 144 12.54 -14.98 -0.24
N ARG A 145 13.34 -16.03 -0.29
CA ARG A 145 13.29 -17.04 -1.37
C ARG A 145 13.01 -18.42 -0.78
N VAL A 146 11.96 -19.07 -1.27
CA VAL A 146 11.67 -20.46 -0.88
C VAL A 146 12.47 -21.41 -1.76
N ARG A 147 13.23 -22.29 -1.09
CA ARG A 147 14.21 -23.19 -1.71
C ARG A 147 13.77 -24.65 -1.71
N ASP A 148 12.91 -25.02 -0.77
CA ASP A 148 12.40 -26.38 -0.63
C ASP A 148 11.07 -26.36 0.13
N LEU A 149 10.22 -27.35 -0.15
CA LEU A 149 8.85 -27.44 0.33
C LEU A 149 8.57 -28.84 0.90
N TYR A 150 7.84 -28.90 2.00
CA TYR A 150 7.15 -30.12 2.41
C TYR A 150 5.95 -30.39 1.50
N PRO A 151 5.68 -31.66 1.15
CA PRO A 151 4.73 -32.01 0.08
C PRO A 151 3.28 -31.66 0.44
N SER A 152 2.55 -31.03 -0.46
CA SER A 152 1.10 -30.84 -0.29
C SER A 152 0.32 -32.16 -0.43
N SER A 153 -0.83 -32.26 0.25
CA SER A 153 -1.78 -33.36 0.05
C SER A 153 -2.93 -33.05 -0.91
N ALA A 154 -3.15 -31.79 -1.30
CA ALA A 154 -4.31 -31.42 -2.12
C ALA A 154 -4.10 -30.23 -3.06
N TYR A 155 -3.61 -29.10 -2.55
CA TYR A 155 -3.53 -27.84 -3.27
C TYR A 155 -2.11 -27.52 -3.71
N ASN A 156 -1.97 -26.78 -4.81
CA ASN A 156 -0.67 -26.44 -5.36
C ASN A 156 -0.07 -25.18 -4.70
N ASP A 157 -0.66 -24.67 -3.62
CA ASP A 157 -0.30 -23.36 -3.08
C ASP A 157 0.80 -23.43 -2.02
N ILE A 158 1.68 -22.44 -2.03
CA ILE A 158 2.65 -22.11 -0.97
C ILE A 158 2.05 -20.96 -0.17
N CYS A 159 2.04 -21.09 1.14
CA CYS A 159 1.36 -20.14 2.03
C CYS A 159 2.32 -19.51 3.05
N ILE A 160 2.08 -18.25 3.37
CA ILE A 160 2.65 -17.54 4.54
C ILE A 160 1.48 -16.86 5.23
N SER A 161 1.22 -17.22 6.50
CA SER A 161 0.14 -16.58 7.27
C SER A 161 0.60 -15.26 7.89
N GLU A 162 1.78 -15.23 8.50
CA GLU A 162 2.30 -14.03 9.17
C GLU A 162 3.82 -13.94 9.05
N MET A 163 4.35 -12.71 9.10
CA MET A 163 5.76 -12.42 9.28
C MET A 163 5.97 -11.17 10.12
N SER A 164 6.80 -11.28 11.15
CA SER A 164 7.24 -10.16 11.97
C SER A 164 8.75 -9.94 11.83
N ILE A 165 9.17 -8.68 11.75
CA ILE A 165 10.58 -8.29 11.66
C ILE A 165 11.01 -7.73 13.01
N MET A 166 12.15 -8.19 13.55
CA MET A 166 12.60 -7.85 14.89
C MET A 166 14.01 -7.25 14.92
N ASN A 167 14.28 -6.41 15.91
CA ASN A 167 15.62 -5.86 16.20
C ASN A 167 15.82 -5.68 17.71
N ASN A 168 16.86 -6.31 18.26
CA ASN A 168 17.19 -6.32 19.69
C ASN A 168 16.03 -6.81 20.58
N GLY A 169 15.24 -7.77 20.08
CA GLY A 169 14.09 -8.32 20.80
C GLY A 169 12.82 -7.47 20.77
N GLU A 170 12.83 -6.34 20.04
CA GLU A 170 11.64 -5.52 19.77
C GLU A 170 11.12 -5.84 18.36
N GLU A 171 9.81 -6.04 18.23
CA GLU A 171 9.14 -6.17 16.92
C GLU A 171 8.92 -4.77 16.31
N TYR A 172 9.20 -4.63 15.02
CA TYR A 172 8.84 -3.45 14.27
C TYR A 172 7.33 -3.40 14.04
N ASP A 173 6.74 -2.21 14.15
CA ASP A 173 5.39 -1.99 13.66
C ASP A 173 5.45 -1.79 12.14
N VAL A 174 5.13 -2.84 11.40
CA VAL A 174 5.17 -2.83 9.94
C VAL A 174 4.00 -2.01 9.42
N VAL A 175 4.31 -0.99 8.62
CA VAL A 175 3.31 -0.19 7.90
C VAL A 175 3.62 -0.23 6.41
N ILE A 176 2.58 -0.26 5.59
CA ILE A 176 2.71 -0.28 4.14
C ILE A 176 2.42 1.13 3.65
N ARG A 177 3.50 1.84 3.31
CA ARG A 177 3.45 3.22 2.83
C ARG A 177 4.21 3.28 1.52
N PRO A 178 3.51 3.38 0.37
CA PRO A 178 4.12 3.59 -0.94
C PRO A 178 5.27 4.60 -0.88
N ALA A 179 6.29 4.40 -1.71
CA ALA A 179 7.47 5.26 -1.69
C ALA A 179 7.09 6.74 -1.76
N TYR A 180 7.77 7.56 -0.96
CA TYR A 180 7.68 9.01 -1.15
C TYR A 180 8.21 9.29 -2.54
N SER A 181 7.31 9.67 -3.44
CA SER A 181 7.67 10.18 -4.75
C SER A 181 7.60 11.71 -4.69
N PHE A 182 8.16 12.37 -5.71
CA PHE A 182 7.93 13.80 -5.91
C PHE A 182 6.48 14.12 -6.31
N TYR A 183 5.61 13.10 -6.42
CA TYR A 183 4.24 13.21 -6.87
C TYR A 183 3.29 13.19 -5.68
N GLY A 184 2.41 14.18 -5.62
CA GLY A 184 1.48 14.26 -4.51
C GLY A 184 0.68 15.53 -4.48
N SER A 185 -0.05 15.69 -3.38
CA SER A 185 -0.76 16.93 -3.12
C SER A 185 -0.88 17.20 -1.64
N THR A 186 -0.75 18.46 -1.24
CA THR A 186 -1.08 18.94 0.11
C THR A 186 -2.31 19.83 0.06
N TYR A 187 -3.11 19.79 1.12
CA TYR A 187 -4.42 20.44 1.16
C TYR A 187 -4.54 21.34 2.39
N GLU A 188 -5.10 22.54 2.22
CA GLU A 188 -5.41 23.45 3.32
C GLU A 188 -6.92 23.75 3.33
N TYR A 189 -7.48 23.85 4.54
CA TYR A 189 -8.90 24.08 4.78
C TYR A 189 -9.13 25.36 5.58
N ASP A 190 -10.26 26.02 5.36
CA ASP A 190 -10.70 27.14 6.20
C ASP A 190 -11.27 26.66 7.56
N ASP A 191 -11.55 27.61 8.47
CA ASP A 191 -12.15 27.34 9.79
C ASP A 191 -13.53 26.66 9.71
N LYS A 192 -14.15 26.60 8.53
CA LYS A 192 -15.43 25.93 8.27
C LYS A 192 -15.24 24.56 7.62
N GLY A 193 -13.99 24.12 7.43
CA GLY A 193 -13.63 22.86 6.82
C GLY A 193 -13.75 22.80 5.30
N ASN A 194 -13.85 23.94 4.60
CA ASN A 194 -13.83 23.97 3.14
C ASN A 194 -12.39 23.93 2.63
N LEU A 195 -12.13 23.12 1.60
CA LEU A 195 -10.85 23.15 0.88
C LEU A 195 -10.65 24.55 0.27
N VAL A 196 -9.55 25.21 0.64
CA VAL A 196 -9.19 26.55 0.14
C VAL A 196 -7.92 26.55 -0.68
N LYS A 197 -7.04 25.56 -0.48
CA LYS A 197 -5.77 25.49 -1.19
C LYS A 197 -5.35 24.06 -1.44
N GLU A 198 -4.73 23.83 -2.59
CA GLU A 198 -4.03 22.57 -2.90
C GLU A 198 -2.70 22.92 -3.55
N LYS A 199 -1.62 22.31 -3.06
CA LYS A 199 -0.36 22.27 -3.81
C LYS A 199 -0.28 20.90 -4.46
N ILE A 200 -0.03 20.87 -5.76
CA ILE A 200 0.14 19.64 -6.53
C ILE A 200 1.59 19.61 -6.99
N ASP A 201 2.28 18.53 -6.61
CA ASP A 201 3.62 18.24 -7.07
C ASP A 201 3.51 17.15 -8.15
N GLU A 202 3.93 17.49 -9.36
CA GLU A 202 4.08 16.60 -10.51
C GLU A 202 5.58 16.58 -10.94
N ASP A 203 5.94 15.81 -11.96
CA ASP A 203 7.35 15.48 -12.28
C ASP A 203 8.28 16.68 -12.36
N HIS A 204 7.85 17.67 -13.12
CA HIS A 204 8.60 18.90 -13.38
C HIS A 204 7.76 20.15 -13.11
N ASP A 205 6.54 19.96 -12.61
CA ASP A 205 5.56 21.02 -12.46
C ASP A 205 5.07 21.06 -11.01
N HIS A 206 4.99 22.27 -10.48
CA HIS A 206 4.45 22.55 -9.16
C HIS A 206 3.31 23.54 -9.30
N TYR A 207 2.11 23.11 -8.91
CA TYR A 207 0.91 23.92 -9.03
C TYR A 207 0.41 24.33 -7.65
N GLU A 208 0.20 25.63 -7.44
CA GLU A 208 -0.47 26.14 -6.25
C GLU A 208 -1.87 26.65 -6.64
N LEU A 209 -2.89 25.92 -6.21
CA LEU A 209 -4.28 26.19 -6.53
C LEU A 209 -4.98 26.87 -5.35
N ASN A 210 -5.69 27.95 -5.62
CA ASN A 210 -6.64 28.56 -4.68
C ASN A 210 -8.06 28.18 -5.07
N TYR A 211 -8.83 27.71 -4.11
CA TYR A 211 -10.17 27.18 -4.34
C TYR A 211 -11.27 28.17 -4.04
N TYR A 212 -12.28 28.19 -4.90
CA TYR A 212 -13.53 28.90 -4.68
C TYR A 212 -14.73 28.09 -5.18
N LYS A 213 -15.90 28.33 -4.59
CA LYS A 213 -17.15 27.68 -5.02
C LYS A 213 -17.82 28.51 -6.12
N ASN A 214 -18.30 27.83 -7.16
CA ASN A 214 -19.14 28.41 -8.20
C ASN A 214 -20.31 27.46 -8.49
N GLY A 215 -21.48 27.77 -7.93
CA GLY A 215 -22.65 26.89 -8.03
C GLY A 215 -22.39 25.52 -7.38
N LYS A 216 -22.57 24.44 -8.16
CA LYS A 216 -22.31 23.05 -7.74
C LYS A 216 -20.84 22.63 -7.92
N SER A 217 -19.97 23.54 -8.34
CA SER A 217 -18.57 23.25 -8.66
C SER A 217 -17.62 23.90 -7.67
N LEU A 218 -16.50 23.21 -7.43
CA LEU A 218 -15.33 23.70 -6.71
C LEU A 218 -14.21 23.92 -7.74
N ILE A 219 -13.71 25.15 -7.84
CA ILE A 219 -12.76 25.56 -8.88
C ILE A 219 -11.43 25.92 -8.22
N GLY A 220 -10.37 25.21 -8.61
CA GLY A 220 -8.99 25.44 -8.23
C GLY A 220 -8.31 26.31 -9.28
N ASN A 221 -8.01 27.56 -8.90
CA ASN A 221 -7.38 28.54 -9.76
C ASN A 221 -5.86 28.57 -9.54
N LEU A 222 -5.11 28.40 -10.63
CA LEU A 222 -3.66 28.52 -10.68
C LEU A 222 -3.29 29.94 -11.07
N LYS A 223 -2.37 30.55 -10.32
CA LYS A 223 -1.74 31.82 -10.68
C LYS A 223 -0.33 31.55 -11.21
N TYR A 224 -0.05 31.94 -12.45
CA TYR A 224 1.29 31.86 -13.03
C TYR A 224 1.72 33.21 -13.63
N ILE A 225 3.02 33.39 -13.82
CA ILE A 225 3.60 34.57 -14.48
C ILE A 225 3.97 34.15 -15.89
N ASP A 226 3.42 34.80 -16.91
CA ASP A 226 3.74 34.51 -18.31
C ASP A 226 5.12 35.09 -18.74
N GLU A 227 5.53 34.80 -19.98
CA GLU A 227 6.83 35.23 -20.54
C GLU A 227 7.04 36.76 -20.49
N ASP A 228 5.94 37.52 -20.43
CA ASP A 228 5.94 38.99 -20.37
C ASP A 228 5.91 39.53 -18.93
N ASN A 229 6.16 38.68 -17.92
CA ASN A 229 6.01 39.00 -16.49
C ASN A 229 4.59 39.44 -16.08
N THR A 230 3.56 39.03 -16.84
CA THR A 230 2.17 39.35 -16.52
C THR A 230 1.54 38.21 -15.72
N PRO A 231 0.97 38.48 -14.52
CA PRO A 231 0.23 37.47 -13.78
C PRO A 231 -1.03 37.04 -14.54
N ARG A 232 -1.18 35.75 -14.76
CA ARG A 232 -2.35 35.11 -15.36
C ARG A 232 -2.99 34.16 -14.35
N ASN A 233 -4.31 34.12 -14.37
CA ASN A 233 -5.11 33.19 -13.59
C ASN A 233 -5.77 32.19 -14.55
N TYR A 234 -5.67 30.91 -14.24
CA TYR A 234 -6.25 29.83 -15.04
C TYR A 234 -7.00 28.86 -14.12
N ASP A 235 -8.23 28.52 -14.49
CA ASP A 235 -8.98 27.47 -13.80
C ASP A 235 -8.36 26.13 -14.18
N TYR A 236 -7.52 25.60 -13.30
CA TYR A 236 -6.69 24.43 -13.57
C TYR A 236 -7.40 23.13 -13.21
N LYS A 237 -8.15 23.14 -12.12
CA LYS A 237 -8.89 21.98 -11.61
C LYS A 237 -10.34 22.36 -11.32
N ILE A 238 -11.29 21.62 -11.87
CA ILE A 238 -12.72 21.85 -11.67
C ILE A 238 -13.35 20.54 -11.20
N ILE A 239 -13.97 20.58 -10.02
CA ILE A 239 -14.71 19.46 -9.44
C ILE A 239 -16.19 19.81 -9.49
N SER A 240 -16.97 19.08 -10.26
CA SER A 240 -18.40 19.34 -10.49
C SER A 240 -19.25 18.18 -10.01
N ASN A 241 -20.24 18.49 -9.16
CA ASN A 241 -21.20 17.50 -8.68
C ASN A 241 -22.41 17.43 -9.61
N THR A 242 -22.68 16.25 -10.17
CA THR A 242 -23.90 15.96 -10.91
C THR A 242 -24.80 15.01 -10.11
N ASP A 243 -26.00 14.74 -10.61
CA ASP A 243 -26.93 13.84 -9.93
C ASP A 243 -26.50 12.36 -10.03
N SER A 244 -25.52 12.03 -10.89
CA SER A 244 -25.10 10.64 -11.16
C SER A 244 -23.59 10.39 -11.04
N TYR A 245 -22.78 11.45 -11.04
CA TYR A 245 -21.33 11.36 -10.91
C TYR A 245 -20.69 12.66 -10.41
N ILE A 246 -19.49 12.55 -9.85
CA ILE A 246 -18.58 13.68 -9.65
C ILE A 246 -17.61 13.72 -10.85
N GLU A 247 -17.48 14.89 -11.48
CA GLU A 247 -16.54 15.11 -12.58
C GLU A 247 -15.37 15.96 -12.10
N ILE A 248 -14.16 15.50 -12.39
CA ILE A 248 -12.93 16.21 -12.08
C ILE A 248 -12.20 16.45 -13.38
N VAL A 249 -12.10 17.70 -13.77
CA VAL A 249 -11.26 18.14 -14.88
C VAL A 249 -9.99 18.71 -14.28
N VAL A 250 -8.83 18.17 -14.63
CA VAL A 250 -7.52 18.65 -14.17
C VAL A 250 -6.56 18.70 -15.36
N GLY A 251 -6.11 19.90 -15.70
CA GLY A 251 -5.33 20.11 -16.93
C GLY A 251 -6.07 19.59 -18.17
N ARG A 252 -5.55 18.51 -18.78
CA ARG A 252 -6.16 17.84 -19.95
C ARG A 252 -6.84 16.51 -19.62
N LYS A 253 -6.90 16.12 -18.35
CA LYS A 253 -7.53 14.87 -17.89
C LYS A 253 -8.96 15.14 -17.45
N ASN A 254 -9.85 14.21 -17.76
CA ASN A 254 -11.24 14.22 -17.32
C ASN A 254 -11.53 12.91 -16.59
N ILE A 255 -11.86 13.01 -15.30
CA ILE A 255 -12.21 11.89 -14.44
C ILE A 255 -13.69 11.98 -14.09
N LYS A 256 -14.38 10.84 -14.11
CA LYS A 256 -15.77 10.71 -13.67
C LYS A 256 -15.90 9.61 -12.64
N HIS A 257 -16.38 9.97 -11.45
CA HIS A 257 -16.69 9.07 -10.35
C HIS A 257 -18.19 8.82 -10.29
N PHE A 258 -18.61 7.58 -10.51
CA PHE A 258 -20.02 7.18 -10.49
C PHE A 258 -20.38 6.58 -9.13
N TYR A 259 -21.54 6.99 -8.61
CA TYR A 259 -21.98 6.58 -7.28
C TYR A 259 -23.33 5.85 -7.33
N ASP A 260 -23.51 4.88 -6.43
CA ASP A 260 -24.80 4.31 -6.03
C ASP A 260 -25.08 4.69 -4.57
N GLY A 261 -25.91 5.72 -4.39
CA GLY A 261 -26.03 6.42 -3.12
C GLY A 261 -24.69 7.06 -2.73
N GLU A 262 -24.13 6.65 -1.58
CA GLU A 262 -22.83 7.14 -1.08
C GLU A 262 -21.65 6.27 -1.55
N LYS A 263 -21.90 5.16 -2.26
CA LYS A 263 -20.86 4.22 -2.67
C LYS A 263 -20.28 4.61 -4.02
N LEU A 264 -18.98 4.88 -4.08
CA LEU A 264 -18.23 4.99 -5.33
C LEU A 264 -18.17 3.61 -5.98
N ILE A 265 -18.85 3.41 -7.10
CA ILE A 265 -18.93 2.10 -7.75
C ILE A 265 -17.98 1.97 -8.96
N ARG A 266 -17.61 3.10 -9.56
CA ARG A 266 -16.84 3.11 -10.81
C ARG A 266 -16.18 4.46 -11.05
N SER A 267 -15.00 4.43 -11.65
CA SER A 267 -14.29 5.62 -12.10
C SER A 267 -13.85 5.45 -13.54
N VAL A 268 -14.00 6.51 -14.33
CA VAL A 268 -13.59 6.55 -15.73
C VAL A 268 -12.65 7.73 -15.92
N ILE A 269 -11.47 7.48 -16.48
CA ILE A 269 -10.48 8.51 -16.82
C ILE A 269 -10.36 8.59 -18.33
N ASN A 270 -10.45 9.80 -18.87
CA ASN A 270 -9.98 10.12 -20.22
C ASN A 270 -8.67 10.90 -20.07
N ASN A 271 -7.57 10.29 -20.53
CA ASN A 271 -6.25 10.88 -20.41
C ASN A 271 -5.97 11.91 -21.51
N SER A 272 -4.81 12.55 -21.46
CA SER A 272 -4.40 13.60 -22.41
C SER A 272 -4.25 13.12 -23.86
N GLU A 273 -4.12 11.80 -24.08
CA GLU A 273 -4.06 11.17 -25.40
C GLU A 273 -5.46 10.80 -25.93
N GLY A 274 -6.52 11.06 -25.17
CA GLY A 274 -7.89 10.66 -25.50
C GLY A 274 -8.19 9.18 -25.28
N LYS A 275 -7.33 8.46 -24.56
CA LYS A 275 -7.59 7.07 -24.15
C LYS A 275 -8.47 7.04 -22.91
N THR A 276 -9.38 6.09 -22.88
CA THR A 276 -10.31 5.87 -21.76
C THR A 276 -9.89 4.65 -20.96
N TYR A 277 -9.84 4.81 -19.64
CA TYR A 277 -9.59 3.75 -18.67
C TYR A 277 -10.71 3.71 -17.63
N GLU A 278 -11.03 2.52 -17.15
CA GLU A 278 -12.09 2.30 -16.16
C GLU A 278 -11.58 1.40 -15.04
N ILE A 279 -12.00 1.69 -13.81
CA ILE A 279 -11.92 0.77 -12.68
C ILE A 279 -13.26 0.70 -11.95
N LYS A 280 -13.59 -0.49 -11.45
CA LYS A 280 -14.74 -0.74 -10.57
C LYS A 280 -14.28 -0.86 -9.14
N TYR A 281 -15.19 -0.58 -8.22
CA TYR A 281 -14.95 -0.53 -6.79
C TYR A 281 -15.89 -1.51 -6.09
N TYR A 282 -15.33 -2.27 -5.17
CA TYR A 282 -16.02 -3.34 -4.46
C TYR A 282 -15.97 -3.05 -2.95
N TYR A 283 -17.05 -3.40 -2.27
CA TYR A 283 -17.23 -3.14 -0.84
C TYR A 283 -17.36 -4.43 -0.06
N LYS A 284 -16.77 -4.46 1.13
CA LYS A 284 -16.89 -5.52 2.12
C LYS A 284 -17.22 -4.90 3.46
N ASP A 285 -18.27 -5.38 4.11
CA ASP A 285 -18.77 -4.86 5.40
C ASP A 285 -19.00 -3.33 5.39
N GLY A 286 -19.52 -2.81 4.26
CA GLY A 286 -19.82 -1.39 4.09
C GLY A 286 -18.60 -0.49 3.85
N ARG A 287 -17.38 -1.03 3.81
CA ARG A 287 -16.15 -0.29 3.52
C ARG A 287 -15.65 -0.60 2.13
N LEU A 288 -14.97 0.37 1.52
CA LEU A 288 -14.32 0.19 0.24
C LEU A 288 -13.20 -0.84 0.42
N ASN A 289 -13.23 -1.95 -0.31
CA ASN A 289 -12.34 -3.08 -0.06
C ASN A 289 -11.27 -3.19 -1.13
N ASN A 290 -11.68 -3.19 -2.39
CA ASN A 290 -10.77 -3.37 -3.51
C ASN A 290 -11.32 -2.76 -4.81
N THR A 291 -10.46 -2.70 -5.82
CA THR A 291 -10.84 -2.43 -7.20
C THR A 291 -10.66 -3.69 -8.05
N ASP A 292 -10.77 -3.57 -9.37
CA ASP A 292 -10.35 -4.64 -10.27
C ASP A 292 -8.83 -4.94 -10.17
N TYR A 293 -8.01 -4.00 -9.69
CA TYR A 293 -6.54 -4.05 -9.84
C TYR A 293 -5.75 -3.73 -8.56
N GLY A 294 -6.42 -3.56 -7.44
CA GLY A 294 -5.76 -3.19 -6.18
C GLY A 294 -6.66 -3.28 -4.97
N GLU A 295 -6.09 -3.05 -3.81
CA GLU A 295 -6.77 -3.14 -2.51
C GLU A 295 -6.63 -1.85 -1.72
N PHE A 296 -7.67 -1.53 -0.96
CA PHE A 296 -7.67 -0.41 -0.01
C PHE A 296 -7.32 -0.92 1.38
N PHE A 297 -6.50 -0.14 2.10
CA PHE A 297 -6.13 -0.45 3.47
C PHE A 297 -6.48 0.71 4.40
N TYR A 298 -6.69 0.37 5.67
CA TYR A 298 -7.23 1.28 6.67
C TYR A 298 -6.37 1.25 7.93
N GLU A 299 -6.19 2.43 8.53
CA GLU A 299 -5.53 2.60 9.83
C GLU A 299 -6.47 3.38 10.74
N ASN A 300 -6.71 2.89 11.95
CA ASN A 300 -7.61 3.51 12.93
C ASN A 300 -9.02 3.83 12.39
N GLY A 301 -9.51 3.02 11.43
CA GLY A 301 -10.82 3.19 10.80
C GLY A 301 -10.87 4.19 9.65
N LEU A 302 -9.77 4.88 9.34
CA LEU A 302 -9.66 5.80 8.20
C LEU A 302 -9.06 5.08 6.99
N LEU A 303 -9.55 5.41 5.80
CA LEU A 303 -8.94 4.93 4.55
C LEU A 303 -7.53 5.49 4.47
N LYS A 304 -6.52 4.64 4.49
CA LYS A 304 -5.13 5.10 4.55
C LYS A 304 -4.43 5.11 3.21
N GLY A 305 -4.84 4.23 2.31
CA GLY A 305 -4.28 4.21 0.98
C GLY A 305 -4.88 3.12 0.12
N TYR A 306 -4.27 2.99 -1.05
CA TYR A 306 -4.61 2.00 -2.06
C TYR A 306 -3.32 1.46 -2.66
N ILE A 307 -3.26 0.14 -2.81
CA ILE A 307 -2.12 -0.55 -3.40
C ILE A 307 -2.58 -1.15 -4.72
N ALA A 308 -2.06 -0.60 -5.80
CA ALA A 308 -2.27 -1.13 -7.13
C ALA A 308 -1.31 -2.30 -7.38
N TYR A 309 -1.83 -3.47 -7.74
CA TYR A 309 -1.01 -4.63 -8.07
C TYR A 309 -0.51 -4.53 -9.50
N GLY A 310 0.82 -4.43 -9.65
CA GLY A 310 1.49 -4.53 -10.95
C GLY A 310 1.66 -5.96 -11.45
N TYR A 311 2.00 -6.09 -12.73
CA TYR A 311 2.59 -7.18 -13.56
C TYR A 311 2.44 -8.68 -13.20
N TYR A 312 2.40 -9.05 -11.92
CA TYR A 312 2.48 -10.42 -11.43
C TYR A 312 1.17 -10.88 -10.83
N GLY A 313 -0.01 -10.34 -11.16
CA GLY A 313 -1.28 -10.71 -10.49
C GLY A 313 -2.29 -11.47 -11.35
N LEU A 314 -2.29 -11.27 -12.68
CA LEU A 314 -3.43 -11.63 -13.55
C LEU A 314 -2.95 -12.00 -14.96
N ASN A 315 -3.32 -13.20 -15.45
CA ASN A 315 -2.99 -13.66 -16.80
C ASN A 315 -3.64 -12.76 -17.88
N GLY A 316 -2.85 -12.36 -18.90
CA GLY A 316 -3.35 -11.85 -20.19
C GLY A 316 -3.69 -10.35 -20.29
N GLU A 317 -3.70 -9.60 -19.18
CA GLU A 317 -4.10 -8.19 -19.16
C GLU A 317 -2.98 -7.22 -18.76
N ILE A 318 -1.72 -7.68 -18.80
CA ILE A 318 -0.56 -6.97 -18.25
C ILE A 318 -0.47 -5.51 -18.76
N GLU A 319 -0.53 -5.31 -20.07
CA GLU A 319 -0.47 -3.95 -20.63
C GLU A 319 -1.65 -3.07 -20.21
N ILE A 320 -2.82 -3.66 -20.00
CA ILE A 320 -4.03 -2.94 -19.58
C ILE A 320 -3.87 -2.55 -18.11
N ILE A 321 -3.44 -3.47 -17.26
CA ILE A 321 -3.18 -3.25 -15.83
C ILE A 321 -2.10 -2.17 -15.65
N GLU A 322 -1.01 -2.23 -16.41
CA GLU A 322 0.03 -1.20 -16.34
C GLU A 322 -0.51 0.18 -16.73
N LYS A 323 -1.29 0.26 -17.80
CA LYS A 323 -1.89 1.54 -18.23
C LYS A 323 -2.90 2.04 -17.19
N ILE A 324 -3.75 1.17 -16.65
CA ILE A 324 -4.72 1.53 -15.62
C ILE A 324 -4.02 1.95 -14.33
N ASN A 325 -3.01 1.21 -13.86
CA ASN A 325 -2.26 1.55 -12.64
C ASN A 325 -1.46 2.84 -12.82
N LYS A 326 -0.96 3.13 -14.02
CA LYS A 326 -0.38 4.45 -14.33
C LYS A 326 -1.40 5.58 -14.20
N GLU A 327 -2.67 5.31 -14.45
CA GLU A 327 -3.72 6.33 -14.41
C GLU A 327 -4.41 6.42 -13.03
N PHE A 328 -4.48 5.34 -12.25
CA PHE A 328 -5.15 5.31 -10.94
C PHE A 328 -4.23 5.22 -9.70
N CYS A 329 -2.97 4.79 -9.90
CA CYS A 329 -1.84 4.77 -8.95
C CYS A 329 -2.03 4.13 -7.58
N SER A 330 -0.97 3.54 -7.04
CA SER A 330 -0.88 3.37 -5.58
C SER A 330 -0.77 4.73 -4.90
N TYR A 331 -1.39 4.88 -3.73
CA TYR A 331 -1.33 6.14 -2.98
C TYR A 331 -1.46 5.93 -1.46
N TYR A 332 -1.04 6.94 -0.72
CA TYR A 332 -1.15 7.06 0.73
C TYR A 332 -1.74 8.42 1.12
N LEU A 333 -2.56 8.43 2.16
CA LEU A 333 -3.27 9.62 2.64
C LEU A 333 -2.84 9.96 4.06
N GLU A 334 -2.60 11.22 4.34
CA GLU A 334 -2.44 11.76 5.69
C GLU A 334 -3.65 12.61 6.07
N TYR A 335 -4.00 12.56 7.36
CA TYR A 335 -5.19 13.20 7.90
C TYR A 335 -4.83 14.13 9.06
N ASN A 336 -5.57 15.23 9.20
CA ASN A 336 -5.55 16.02 10.42
C ASN A 336 -6.51 15.45 11.48
N ASP A 337 -6.53 16.09 12.66
CA ASP A 337 -7.40 15.71 13.79
C ASP A 337 -8.91 15.83 13.51
N TYR A 338 -9.29 16.44 12.37
CA TYR A 338 -10.68 16.55 11.91
C TYR A 338 -11.04 15.49 10.85
N ASN A 339 -10.17 14.49 10.64
CA ASN A 339 -10.31 13.47 9.59
C ASN A 339 -10.38 14.05 8.18
N GLN A 340 -9.75 15.20 7.94
CA GLN A 340 -9.60 15.77 6.60
C GLN A 340 -8.25 15.37 6.01
N ILE A 341 -8.22 15.04 4.72
CA ILE A 341 -6.99 14.70 4.01
C ILE A 341 -6.13 15.95 3.92
N ILE A 342 -4.93 15.94 4.50
CA ILE A 342 -3.97 17.06 4.44
C ILE A 342 -2.83 16.81 3.47
N GLU A 343 -2.57 15.54 3.17
CA GLU A 343 -1.52 15.15 2.24
C GLU A 343 -1.90 13.86 1.52
N ARG A 344 -1.50 13.77 0.25
CA ARG A 344 -1.61 12.59 -0.59
C ARG A 344 -0.26 12.35 -1.26
N HIS A 345 0.30 11.16 -1.04
CA HIS A 345 1.49 10.66 -1.71
C HIS A 345 1.05 9.67 -2.79
N VAL A 346 1.62 9.74 -4.00
CA VAL A 346 1.29 8.78 -5.08
C VAL A 346 2.56 8.14 -5.64
N ASP A 347 2.49 6.88 -6.08
CA ASP A 347 3.67 6.12 -6.52
C ASP A 347 3.96 6.26 -8.03
N SER A 348 3.26 7.16 -8.76
CA SER A 348 3.52 7.33 -10.19
C SER A 348 3.32 8.74 -10.71
N TRP A 349 4.13 9.04 -11.74
CA TRP A 349 4.19 10.27 -12.51
C TRP A 349 2.90 10.73 -13.20
N ALA A 350 2.02 9.80 -13.59
CA ALA A 350 0.92 10.10 -14.49
C ALA A 350 -0.47 9.97 -13.85
N GLY A 351 -0.57 9.40 -12.65
CA GLY A 351 -1.87 8.91 -12.19
C GLY A 351 -2.55 9.75 -11.13
N TYR A 352 -3.84 9.47 -11.04
CA TYR A 352 -4.83 10.13 -10.25
C TYR A 352 -5.28 9.17 -9.15
N SER A 353 -5.33 9.60 -7.90
CA SER A 353 -5.87 8.75 -6.83
C SER A 353 -7.30 8.36 -7.13
N ALA A 354 -7.58 7.06 -7.15
CA ALA A 354 -8.90 6.49 -7.36
C ALA A 354 -10.01 7.04 -6.42
N VAL A 355 -9.68 7.79 -5.36
CA VAL A 355 -10.63 8.36 -4.39
C VAL A 355 -10.29 9.84 -4.15
N TYR A 356 -11.32 10.68 -4.05
CA TYR A 356 -11.25 12.11 -3.69
C TYR A 356 -12.23 12.44 -2.58
#